data_AF-A0A1I7UU39-F1
#
_entry.id   AF-A0A1I7UU39-F1
#
_cell.length_a   1.000
_cell.length_b   1.000
_cell.length_c   1.000
_cell.angle_alpha   90.00
_cell.angle_beta   90.00
_cell.angle_gamma   90.00
#
_symmetry.space_group_name_H-M   'P 1'
#
loop_
_entity.id
_entity.type
_entity.pdbx_description
1 polymer ?
#
loop_
_entity_poly.entity_id
_entity_poly.type
_entity_poly.pdbx_seq_one_letter_code
_entity_poly.pdbx_strand_id
1 'polypeptide(L)'
;MTAFPLLQLPLVAMEHVLCMMNPFELIDVSLASSRARRCVKSFSRNKYKFSASFDNQGPKISLGDHRMGWIFEMTVNERYTCRYQHGLYNTETIIKFTKEPLKDIMKWFDYAREVLHCKINRLILDLDFPSSENRQIIDWIATQSNMMEWVDLLSIYEESGDDLKYLMERIHVSGRFDLMIKKYKNDFRMEIPGKPERLSVKNARFIDYEQLLRLKSPVIILRQSILTSQDINRFLKSWMTCETHLELKALEIGISDPDAINEIMDLPHEKTNDPKIGRAFYNYHIILQDVNEIFTMKRCDGKKQASVTTARLLHGWRLCLIVY
;
A
#
# COMPACT_ATOMS: atom_id res chain seq x y z
N MET A 1 25.40 -28.13 -29.39
CA MET A 1 24.28 -28.36 -28.45
C MET A 1 23.03 -28.65 -29.25
N THR A 2 22.36 -29.76 -28.99
CA THR A 2 21.04 -30.07 -29.57
C THR A 2 19.95 -29.30 -28.82
N ALA A 3 19.04 -28.64 -29.53
CA ALA A 3 17.95 -27.89 -28.91
C ALA A 3 16.92 -28.85 -28.26
N PHE A 4 16.43 -28.52 -27.07
CA PHE A 4 15.38 -29.29 -26.40
C PHE A 4 14.01 -28.96 -27.00
N PRO A 5 13.25 -29.94 -27.54
CA PRO A 5 12.01 -29.69 -28.25
C PRO A 5 10.81 -29.52 -27.31
N LEU A 6 10.84 -28.49 -26.44
CA LEU A 6 9.83 -28.22 -25.40
C LEU A 6 8.39 -28.33 -25.91
N LEU A 7 8.09 -27.77 -27.09
CA LEU A 7 6.73 -27.71 -27.65
C LEU A 7 6.28 -29.01 -28.33
N GLN A 8 7.15 -30.01 -28.43
CA GLN A 8 6.84 -31.35 -28.96
C GLN A 8 6.53 -32.36 -27.84
N LEU A 9 6.73 -31.96 -26.57
CA LEU A 9 6.38 -32.80 -25.42
C LEU A 9 4.87 -33.02 -25.35
N PRO A 10 4.41 -34.16 -24.78
CA PRO A 10 3.03 -34.33 -24.35
C PRO A 10 2.63 -33.18 -23.41
N LEU A 11 1.36 -32.76 -23.47
CA LEU A 11 0.86 -31.58 -22.76
C LEU A 11 1.27 -31.56 -21.28
N VAL A 12 1.07 -32.66 -20.56
CA VAL A 12 1.41 -32.77 -19.13
C VAL A 12 2.90 -32.59 -18.87
N ALA A 13 3.76 -33.18 -19.70
CA ALA A 13 5.21 -33.03 -19.56
C ALA A 13 5.66 -31.59 -19.87
N MET A 14 5.07 -30.96 -20.88
CA MET A 14 5.32 -29.55 -21.21
C MET A 14 4.90 -28.63 -20.06
N GLU A 15 3.70 -28.80 -19.52
CA GLU A 15 3.22 -28.00 -18.37
C GLU A 15 4.09 -28.18 -17.14
N HIS A 16 4.58 -29.40 -16.88
CA HIS A 16 5.51 -29.66 -15.79
C HIS A 16 6.83 -28.91 -15.97
N VAL A 17 7.37 -28.84 -17.19
CA VAL A 17 8.57 -28.02 -17.48
C VAL A 17 8.29 -26.54 -17.27
N LEU A 18 7.16 -26.02 -17.76
CA LEU A 18 6.78 -24.62 -17.54
C LEU A 18 6.57 -24.28 -16.06
N CYS A 19 6.10 -25.24 -15.26
CA CYS A 19 5.91 -25.11 -13.81
C CYS A 19 7.23 -24.96 -13.03
N MET A 20 8.35 -25.40 -13.60
CA MET A 20 9.68 -25.26 -13.02
C MET A 20 10.36 -23.95 -13.42
N MET A 21 9.79 -23.18 -14.35
CA MET A 21 10.35 -21.92 -14.83
C MET A 21 9.90 -20.74 -13.97
N ASN A 22 10.79 -19.77 -13.82
CA ASN A 22 10.45 -18.49 -13.20
C ASN A 22 9.66 -17.58 -14.18
N PRO A 23 9.07 -16.47 -13.72
CA PRO A 23 8.27 -15.60 -14.58
C PRO A 23 9.05 -15.02 -15.77
N PHE A 24 10.34 -14.73 -15.60
CA PHE A 24 11.16 -14.18 -16.68
C PHE A 24 11.47 -15.22 -17.74
N GLU A 25 11.76 -16.46 -17.34
CA GLU A 25 11.94 -17.59 -18.25
C GLU A 25 10.66 -17.91 -19.01
N LEU A 26 9.50 -17.85 -18.35
CA LEU A 26 8.20 -18.00 -19.02
C LEU A 26 7.98 -16.90 -20.09
N ILE A 27 8.35 -15.66 -19.78
CA ILE A 27 8.31 -14.54 -20.73
C ILE A 27 9.28 -14.80 -21.89
N ASP A 28 10.51 -15.23 -21.62
CA ASP A 28 11.52 -15.53 -22.65
C ASP A 28 11.07 -16.67 -23.58
N VAL A 29 10.49 -17.74 -23.02
CA VAL A 29 9.88 -18.83 -23.81
C VAL A 29 8.76 -18.28 -24.68
N SER A 30 7.91 -17.41 -24.14
CA SER A 30 6.79 -16.82 -24.90
C SER A 30 7.26 -15.95 -26.08
N LEU A 31 8.45 -15.35 -25.99
CA LEU A 31 9.06 -14.55 -27.06
C LEU A 31 9.65 -15.42 -28.19
N ALA A 32 9.90 -16.70 -27.96
CA ALA A 32 10.55 -17.58 -28.95
C ALA A 32 9.70 -17.89 -30.19
N SER A 33 8.36 -17.98 -30.07
CA SER A 33 7.45 -18.16 -31.21
C SER A 33 5.98 -17.90 -30.85
N SER A 34 5.12 -17.70 -31.86
CA SER A 34 3.67 -17.59 -31.66
C SER A 34 3.03 -18.84 -31.04
N ARG A 35 3.60 -20.03 -31.30
CA ARG A 35 3.19 -21.28 -30.65
C ARG A 35 3.59 -21.28 -29.18
N ALA A 36 4.84 -20.90 -28.87
CA ALA A 36 5.32 -20.81 -27.49
C ALA A 36 4.50 -19.81 -26.67
N ARG A 37 4.23 -18.62 -27.22
CA ARG A 37 3.36 -17.61 -26.60
C ARG A 37 1.99 -18.16 -26.22
N ARG A 38 1.34 -18.90 -27.13
CA ARG A 38 0.04 -19.53 -26.87
C ARG A 38 0.12 -20.59 -25.75
N CYS A 39 1.17 -21.41 -25.76
CA CYS A 39 1.39 -22.41 -24.71
C CYS A 39 1.58 -21.77 -23.33
N VAL A 40 2.46 -20.76 -23.21
CA VAL A 40 2.71 -20.06 -21.95
C VAL A 40 1.44 -19.35 -21.47
N LYS A 41 0.72 -18.63 -22.35
CA LYS A 41 -0.56 -17.99 -21.99
C LYS A 41 -1.58 -18.99 -21.42
N SER A 42 -1.77 -20.11 -22.12
CA SER A 42 -2.69 -21.17 -21.69
C SER A 42 -2.31 -21.74 -20.32
N PHE A 43 -1.01 -21.95 -20.11
CA PHE A 43 -0.46 -22.44 -18.85
C PHE A 43 -0.69 -21.44 -17.70
N SER A 44 -0.24 -20.19 -17.88
CA SER A 44 -0.33 -19.15 -16.86
C SER A 44 -1.77 -18.88 -16.42
N ARG A 45 -2.73 -18.89 -17.35
CA ARG A 45 -4.15 -18.65 -17.05
C ARG A 45 -4.72 -19.62 -16.00
N ASN A 46 -4.26 -20.87 -16.00
CA ASN A 46 -4.89 -21.95 -15.24
C ASN A 46 -4.09 -22.37 -14.00
N LYS A 47 -2.78 -22.12 -13.99
CA LYS A 47 -1.87 -22.74 -13.02
C LYS A 47 -1.12 -21.76 -12.13
N TYR A 48 -0.90 -20.52 -12.57
CA TYR A 48 -0.04 -19.57 -11.87
C TYR A 48 -0.67 -18.19 -11.74
N LYS A 49 -0.74 -17.68 -10.51
CA LYS A 49 -1.16 -16.32 -10.22
C LYS A 49 0.00 -15.58 -9.56
N PHE A 50 0.66 -14.73 -10.32
CA PHE A 50 1.66 -13.82 -9.80
C PHE A 50 0.98 -12.56 -9.27
N SER A 51 1.35 -12.13 -8.06
CA SER A 51 1.13 -10.75 -7.65
C SER A 51 2.13 -9.87 -8.40
N ALA A 52 1.71 -8.70 -8.87
CA ALA A 52 2.59 -7.75 -9.52
C ALA A 52 2.57 -6.40 -8.82
N SER A 53 3.74 -5.80 -8.64
CA SER A 53 3.87 -4.44 -8.13
C SER A 53 4.70 -3.57 -9.07
N PHE A 54 4.35 -2.30 -9.16
CA PHE A 54 5.12 -1.27 -9.87
C PHE A 54 5.70 -0.26 -8.88
N ASP A 55 6.93 0.15 -9.14
CA ASP A 55 7.66 1.18 -8.40
C ASP A 55 8.39 2.07 -9.39
N ASN A 56 8.19 3.40 -9.31
CA ASN A 56 8.84 4.37 -10.19
C ASN A 56 10.20 4.87 -9.66
N GLN A 57 10.59 4.55 -8.42
CA GLN A 57 11.93 4.81 -7.90
C GLN A 57 12.92 3.77 -8.46
N GLY A 58 13.50 4.12 -9.61
CA GLY A 58 14.16 3.14 -10.47
C GLY A 58 13.08 2.24 -11.08
N PRO A 59 12.48 2.64 -12.23
CA PRO A 59 11.30 2.00 -12.77
C PRO A 59 11.44 0.47 -12.80
N LYS A 60 10.66 -0.20 -11.96
CA LYS A 60 10.74 -1.65 -11.78
C LYS A 60 9.37 -2.29 -11.59
N ILE A 61 9.28 -3.54 -12.06
CA ILE A 61 8.16 -4.43 -11.80
C ILE A 61 8.66 -5.56 -10.92
N SER A 62 7.96 -5.81 -9.83
CA SER A 62 8.16 -7.03 -9.06
C SER A 62 7.03 -8.00 -9.34
N LEU A 63 7.37 -9.24 -9.64
CA LEU A 63 6.46 -10.38 -9.72
C LEU A 63 6.73 -11.26 -8.51
N GLY A 64 5.68 -11.74 -7.85
CA GLY A 64 5.84 -12.57 -6.67
C GLY A 64 4.85 -13.70 -6.62
N ASP A 65 5.26 -14.79 -6.00
CA ASP A 65 4.37 -15.77 -5.41
C ASP A 65 4.62 -15.86 -3.89
N HIS A 66 4.08 -16.90 -3.25
CA HIS A 66 4.21 -17.11 -1.80
C HIS A 66 5.64 -17.53 -1.36
N ARG A 67 6.57 -17.75 -2.28
CA ARG A 67 7.92 -18.30 -2.00
C ARG A 67 9.06 -17.41 -2.47
N MET A 68 8.90 -16.75 -3.62
CA MET A 68 9.98 -16.05 -4.32
C MET A 68 9.49 -14.74 -4.92
N GLY A 69 10.37 -13.74 -4.94
CA GLY A 69 10.18 -12.49 -5.66
C GLY A 69 11.10 -12.37 -6.87
N TRP A 70 10.62 -11.76 -7.94
CA TRP A 70 11.36 -11.50 -9.17
C TRP A 70 11.25 -10.03 -9.52
N ILE A 71 12.37 -9.33 -9.60
CA ILE A 71 12.42 -7.89 -9.84
C ILE A 71 13.03 -7.64 -11.21
N PHE A 72 12.28 -6.94 -12.06
CA PHE A 72 12.75 -6.47 -13.35
C PHE A 72 12.83 -4.95 -13.31
N GLU A 73 14.04 -4.41 -13.35
CA GLU A 73 14.31 -2.98 -13.26
C GLU A 73 14.96 -2.48 -14.55
N MET A 74 14.60 -1.26 -14.96
CA MET A 74 15.22 -0.57 -16.07
C MET A 74 15.94 0.69 -15.61
N THR A 75 17.14 0.93 -16.14
CA THR A 75 18.01 2.03 -15.72
C THR A 75 18.73 2.69 -16.89
N VAL A 76 19.06 3.97 -16.75
CA VAL A 76 19.93 4.70 -17.69
C VAL A 76 21.42 4.51 -17.36
N ASN A 77 21.78 3.81 -16.29
CA ASN A 77 23.17 3.61 -15.90
C ASN A 77 23.61 2.17 -16.17
N GLU A 78 24.41 1.98 -17.22
CA GLU A 78 24.96 0.68 -17.63
C GLU A 78 25.72 -0.04 -16.51
N ARG A 79 26.33 0.72 -15.56
CA ARG A 79 27.09 0.14 -14.45
C ARG A 79 26.25 -0.65 -13.46
N TYR A 80 24.94 -0.38 -13.39
CA TYR A 80 24.02 -1.10 -12.51
C TYR A 80 23.36 -2.30 -13.19
N THR A 81 23.70 -2.59 -14.45
CA THR A 81 23.11 -3.74 -15.15
C THR A 81 23.55 -5.06 -14.52
N CYS A 82 22.59 -5.98 -14.36
CA CYS A 82 22.86 -7.32 -13.87
C CYS A 82 21.83 -8.30 -14.43
N ARG A 83 22.25 -9.55 -14.65
CA ARG A 83 21.34 -10.60 -15.14
C ARG A 83 20.67 -11.38 -14.02
N TYR A 84 21.38 -11.70 -12.94
CA TYR A 84 20.83 -12.40 -11.80
C TYR A 84 21.59 -11.99 -10.54
N GLN A 85 20.93 -11.25 -9.66
CA GLN A 85 21.39 -11.04 -8.29
C GLN A 85 20.43 -11.72 -7.33
N HIS A 86 20.94 -12.63 -6.50
CA HIS A 86 20.19 -13.17 -5.38
C HIS A 86 20.26 -12.15 -4.24
N GLY A 87 19.10 -11.56 -3.92
CA GLY A 87 18.96 -10.62 -2.82
C GLY A 87 18.86 -11.31 -1.46
N LEU A 88 18.88 -10.52 -0.38
CA LEU A 88 18.78 -10.98 1.02
C LEU A 88 17.43 -11.68 1.37
N TYR A 89 16.42 -11.59 0.49
CA TYR A 89 15.03 -11.94 0.78
C TYR A 89 14.41 -13.00 -0.16
N ASN A 90 15.19 -13.93 -0.72
CA ASN A 90 14.75 -14.83 -1.80
C ASN A 90 14.14 -14.02 -2.96
N THR A 91 14.95 -13.12 -3.51
CA THR A 91 14.57 -12.33 -4.69
C THR A 91 15.62 -12.47 -5.78
N GLU A 92 15.16 -12.69 -7.01
CA GLU A 92 15.99 -12.64 -8.21
C GLU A 92 15.78 -11.31 -8.93
N THR A 93 16.86 -10.56 -9.15
CA THR A 93 16.81 -9.26 -9.82
C THR A 93 17.50 -9.30 -11.18
N ILE A 94 16.82 -8.75 -12.18
CA ILE A 94 17.36 -8.39 -13.50
C ILE A 94 17.32 -6.86 -13.61
N ILE A 95 18.47 -6.24 -13.89
CA ILE A 95 18.58 -4.81 -14.16
C ILE A 95 19.06 -4.62 -15.59
N LYS A 96 18.23 -3.96 -16.42
CA LYS A 96 18.49 -3.74 -17.84
C LYS A 96 18.74 -2.27 -18.14
N PHE A 97 19.74 -2.00 -18.96
CA PHE A 97 19.98 -0.65 -19.47
C PHE A 97 18.98 -0.28 -20.57
N THR A 98 18.47 0.96 -20.52
CA THR A 98 17.75 1.62 -21.61
C THR A 98 17.83 3.14 -21.50
N LYS A 99 17.60 3.83 -22.61
CA LYS A 99 17.49 5.30 -22.69
C LYS A 99 16.16 5.83 -22.17
N GLU A 100 15.08 5.04 -22.20
CA GLU A 100 13.73 5.45 -21.76
C GLU A 100 13.17 4.45 -20.73
N PRO A 101 13.72 4.34 -19.50
CA PRO A 101 13.35 3.29 -18.54
C PRO A 101 11.86 3.16 -18.26
N LEU A 102 11.18 4.29 -18.03
CA LEU A 102 9.76 4.31 -17.71
C LEU A 102 8.90 3.74 -18.84
N LYS A 103 9.09 4.26 -20.05
CA LYS A 103 8.35 3.84 -21.24
C LYS A 103 8.61 2.38 -21.58
N ASP A 104 9.87 1.96 -21.51
CA ASP A 104 10.25 0.59 -21.86
C ASP A 104 9.76 -0.42 -20.83
N ILE A 105 9.72 -0.07 -19.53
CA ILE A 105 9.18 -0.98 -18.53
C ILE A 105 7.65 -1.10 -18.62
N MET A 106 6.95 0.01 -18.90
CA MET A 106 5.51 -0.03 -19.16
C MET A 106 5.19 -0.95 -20.34
N LYS A 107 5.94 -0.81 -21.45
CA LYS A 107 5.81 -1.67 -22.64
C LYS A 107 6.15 -3.13 -22.34
N TRP A 108 7.20 -3.39 -21.57
CA TRP A 108 7.55 -4.74 -21.16
C TRP A 108 6.44 -5.37 -20.31
N PHE A 109 5.88 -4.62 -19.36
CA PHE A 109 4.81 -5.11 -18.51
C PHE A 109 3.51 -5.34 -19.29
N ASP A 110 3.19 -4.49 -20.27
CA ASP A 110 2.03 -4.69 -21.15
C ASP A 110 2.09 -6.03 -21.89
N TYR A 111 3.29 -6.47 -22.26
CA TYR A 111 3.51 -7.81 -22.80
C TYR A 111 3.43 -8.89 -21.71
N ALA A 112 4.15 -8.70 -20.60
CA ALA A 112 4.25 -9.66 -19.51
C ALA A 112 2.87 -9.99 -18.91
N ARG A 113 2.03 -8.98 -18.66
CA ARG A 113 0.67 -9.15 -18.12
C ARG A 113 -0.22 -9.98 -19.05
N GLU A 114 -0.04 -9.85 -20.36
CA GLU A 114 -0.81 -10.62 -21.34
C GLU A 114 -0.38 -12.09 -21.37
N VAL A 115 0.92 -12.35 -21.21
CA VAL A 115 1.52 -13.69 -21.22
C VAL A 115 1.26 -14.43 -19.91
N LEU A 116 1.45 -13.74 -18.78
CA LEU A 116 1.38 -14.31 -17.45
C LEU A 116 -0.01 -14.18 -16.82
N HIS A 117 -0.96 -13.49 -17.47
CA HIS A 117 -2.30 -13.24 -16.95
C HIS A 117 -2.30 -12.61 -15.54
N CYS A 118 -1.32 -11.73 -15.27
CA CYS A 118 -1.19 -11.00 -14.01
C CYS A 118 -1.67 -9.55 -14.14
N LYS A 119 -1.89 -8.90 -12.99
CA LYS A 119 -2.24 -7.47 -12.91
C LYS A 119 -1.46 -6.81 -11.78
N ILE A 120 -1.16 -5.53 -11.93
CA ILE A 120 -0.59 -4.75 -10.84
C ILE A 120 -1.65 -4.62 -9.74
N ASN A 121 -1.35 -5.12 -8.55
CA ASN A 121 -2.19 -4.97 -7.37
C ASN A 121 -1.55 -4.07 -6.30
N ARG A 122 -0.23 -3.84 -6.39
CA ARG A 122 0.51 -2.92 -5.53
C ARG A 122 1.21 -1.83 -6.34
N LEU A 123 1.00 -0.59 -5.94
CA LEU A 123 1.56 0.59 -6.59
C LEU A 123 2.40 1.37 -5.59
N ILE A 124 3.67 1.62 -5.92
CA ILE A 124 4.58 2.47 -5.15
C ILE A 124 4.95 3.64 -6.05
N LEU A 125 4.57 4.86 -5.66
CA LEU A 125 4.88 6.06 -6.44
C LEU A 125 5.56 7.11 -5.58
N ASP A 126 6.74 7.52 -6.03
CA ASP A 126 7.33 8.78 -5.69
C ASP A 126 6.76 9.87 -6.61
N LEU A 127 6.13 10.88 -6.02
CA LEU A 127 5.55 12.00 -6.75
C LEU A 127 6.49 13.21 -6.82
N ASP A 128 7.76 13.06 -6.41
CA ASP A 128 8.80 14.08 -6.63
C ASP A 128 9.31 14.08 -8.09
N PHE A 129 8.92 13.09 -8.91
CA PHE A 129 9.16 13.09 -10.36
C PHE A 129 8.28 14.13 -11.09
N PRO A 130 8.65 14.55 -12.32
CA PRO A 130 7.88 15.54 -13.07
C PRO A 130 6.41 15.13 -13.25
N SER A 131 5.48 16.08 -13.08
CA SER A 131 4.03 15.80 -13.19
C SER A 131 3.60 15.15 -14.49
N SER A 132 4.30 15.41 -15.61
CA SER A 132 4.03 14.72 -16.88
C SER A 132 4.29 13.21 -16.79
N GLU A 133 5.35 12.80 -16.09
CA GLU A 133 5.67 11.38 -15.86
C GLU A 133 4.69 10.75 -14.86
N ASN A 134 4.38 11.45 -13.76
CA ASN A 134 3.39 11.00 -12.79
C ASN A 134 2.04 10.72 -13.47
N ARG A 135 1.55 11.66 -14.30
CA ARG A 135 0.28 11.50 -15.03
C ARG A 135 0.33 10.38 -16.05
N GLN A 136 1.43 10.24 -16.79
CA GLN A 136 1.62 9.12 -17.72
C GLN A 136 1.52 7.77 -17.01
N ILE A 137 2.13 7.64 -15.82
CA ILE A 137 2.04 6.43 -15.00
C ILE A 137 0.61 6.21 -14.52
N ILE A 138 -0.03 7.24 -13.98
CA ILE A 138 -1.41 7.15 -13.45
C ILE A 138 -2.37 6.71 -14.55
N ASP A 139 -2.29 7.32 -15.74
CA ASP A 139 -3.13 6.98 -16.87
C ASP A 139 -2.88 5.53 -17.32
N TRP A 140 -1.61 5.11 -17.40
CA TRP A 140 -1.27 3.73 -17.74
C TRP A 140 -1.78 2.72 -16.72
N ILE A 141 -1.66 2.96 -15.41
CA ILE A 141 -2.23 2.10 -14.38
C ILE A 141 -3.77 2.07 -14.48
N ALA A 142 -4.40 3.23 -14.68
CA ALA A 142 -5.85 3.34 -14.80
C ALA A 142 -6.40 2.57 -16.02
N THR A 143 -5.62 2.43 -17.11
CA THR A 143 -6.04 1.58 -18.26
C THR A 143 -6.16 0.10 -17.90
N GLN A 144 -5.52 -0.36 -16.83
CA GLN A 144 -5.50 -1.78 -16.44
C GLN A 144 -6.54 -2.07 -15.36
N SER A 145 -6.62 -1.20 -14.35
CA SER A 145 -7.62 -1.28 -13.27
C SER A 145 -7.69 0.05 -12.54
N ASN A 146 -8.90 0.51 -12.26
CA ASN A 146 -9.14 1.68 -11.42
C ASN A 146 -9.23 1.32 -9.92
N MET A 147 -9.21 0.04 -9.57
CA MET A 147 -9.21 -0.45 -8.19
C MET A 147 -7.88 -1.13 -7.87
N MET A 148 -7.18 -0.59 -6.87
CA MET A 148 -5.90 -1.10 -6.36
C MET A 148 -6.08 -1.73 -4.98
N GLU A 149 -5.29 -2.76 -4.72
CA GLU A 149 -5.26 -3.43 -3.40
C GLU A 149 -4.34 -2.66 -2.46
N TRP A 150 -3.17 -2.24 -2.94
CA TRP A 150 -2.20 -1.51 -2.15
C TRP A 150 -1.62 -0.33 -2.93
N VAL A 151 -1.66 0.86 -2.35
CA VAL A 151 -0.96 2.05 -2.85
C VAL A 151 -0.08 2.66 -1.75
N ASP A 152 1.21 2.85 -2.05
CA ASP A 152 2.18 3.60 -1.27
C ASP A 152 2.57 4.85 -2.07
N LEU A 153 2.23 6.05 -1.56
CA LEU A 153 2.61 7.31 -2.18
C LEU A 153 3.65 8.04 -1.33
N LEU A 154 4.70 8.52 -1.97
CA LEU A 154 5.81 9.23 -1.34
C LEU A 154 6.03 10.56 -2.07
N SER A 155 6.38 11.59 -1.32
CA SER A 155 6.96 12.82 -1.84
C SER A 155 7.70 13.51 -0.69
N ILE A 156 8.98 13.74 -0.87
CA ILE A 156 9.89 14.24 0.16
C ILE A 156 10.26 15.69 -0.11
N TYR A 157 10.42 16.07 -1.37
CA TYR A 157 11.00 17.36 -1.76
C TYR A 157 9.96 18.33 -2.32
N GLU A 158 9.10 17.84 -3.21
CA GLU A 158 8.19 18.63 -4.04
C GLU A 158 6.79 18.78 -3.43
N GLU A 159 6.01 19.72 -3.97
CA GLU A 159 4.59 19.86 -3.65
C GLU A 159 3.73 19.06 -4.63
N SER A 160 3.43 17.81 -4.29
CA SER A 160 2.74 16.88 -5.22
C SER A 160 1.21 16.88 -5.12
N GLY A 161 0.61 17.96 -4.62
CA GLY A 161 -0.83 18.02 -4.33
C GLY A 161 -1.74 17.84 -5.56
N ASP A 162 -1.33 18.38 -6.70
CA ASP A 162 -2.14 18.30 -7.93
C ASP A 162 -2.08 16.90 -8.56
N ASP A 163 -0.91 16.26 -8.56
CA ASP A 163 -0.76 14.88 -9.03
C ASP A 163 -1.44 13.88 -8.10
N LEU A 164 -1.41 14.14 -6.79
CA LEU A 164 -2.14 13.34 -5.80
C LEU A 164 -3.66 13.39 -6.05
N LYS A 165 -4.23 14.58 -6.29
CA LYS A 165 -5.64 14.74 -6.67
C LYS A 165 -5.95 14.00 -7.97
N TYR A 166 -5.10 14.17 -8.99
CA TYR A 166 -5.24 13.51 -10.28
C TYR A 166 -5.28 11.98 -10.15
N LEU A 167 -4.44 11.43 -9.25
CA LEU A 167 -4.40 10.00 -8.92
C LEU A 167 -5.70 9.54 -8.25
N MET A 168 -6.15 10.25 -7.22
CA MET A 168 -7.36 9.90 -6.47
C MET A 168 -8.64 9.92 -7.33
N GLU A 169 -8.70 10.76 -8.36
CA GLU A 169 -9.83 10.77 -9.31
C GLU A 169 -9.91 9.49 -10.18
N ARG A 170 -8.79 8.79 -10.37
CA ARG A 170 -8.66 7.66 -11.31
C ARG A 170 -8.47 6.32 -10.64
N ILE A 171 -7.83 6.32 -9.47
CA ILE A 171 -7.43 5.11 -8.75
C ILE A 171 -8.05 5.13 -7.36
N HIS A 172 -8.84 4.10 -7.09
CA HIS A 172 -9.44 3.80 -5.79
C HIS A 172 -8.64 2.71 -5.09
N VAL A 173 -8.56 2.77 -3.77
CA VAL A 173 -7.83 1.79 -2.96
C VAL A 173 -8.80 0.99 -2.09
N SER A 174 -8.68 -0.33 -2.15
CA SER A 174 -9.53 -1.27 -1.40
C SER A 174 -8.84 -1.84 -0.17
N GLY A 175 -7.54 -2.15 -0.25
CA GLY A 175 -6.78 -2.69 0.88
C GLY A 175 -6.04 -1.60 1.63
N ARG A 176 -4.74 -1.46 1.37
CA ARG A 176 -3.84 -0.56 2.10
C ARG A 176 -3.53 0.70 1.31
N PHE A 177 -3.79 1.86 1.91
CA PHE A 177 -3.41 3.15 1.37
C PHE A 177 -2.48 3.89 2.33
N ASP A 178 -1.21 4.02 1.96
CA ASP A 178 -0.21 4.77 2.71
C ASP A 178 0.18 6.06 1.96
N LEU A 179 -0.01 7.20 2.60
CA LEU A 179 0.31 8.53 2.08
C LEU A 179 1.46 9.15 2.90
N MET A 180 2.64 9.24 2.29
CA MET A 180 3.87 9.76 2.88
C MET A 180 4.35 11.03 2.13
N ILE A 181 3.47 12.02 2.06
CA ILE A 181 3.77 13.32 1.46
C ILE A 181 4.29 14.27 2.54
N LYS A 182 5.46 14.89 2.31
CA LYS A 182 6.10 15.75 3.31
C LYS A 182 5.54 17.17 3.28
N LYS A 183 5.22 17.71 2.11
CA LYS A 183 4.78 19.09 1.93
C LYS A 183 3.48 19.16 1.14
N TYR A 184 2.58 20.04 1.59
CA TYR A 184 1.40 20.42 0.83
C TYR A 184 1.43 21.92 0.61
N LYS A 185 0.76 22.38 -0.45
CA LYS A 185 0.39 23.78 -0.62
C LYS A 185 -0.40 24.27 0.59
N ASN A 186 -0.30 25.56 0.91
CA ASN A 186 -1.20 26.18 1.87
C ASN A 186 -2.66 25.95 1.43
N ASP A 187 -3.54 25.72 2.39
CA ASP A 187 -4.96 25.42 2.18
C ASP A 187 -5.24 24.20 1.28
N PHE A 188 -4.26 23.30 1.14
CA PHE A 188 -4.47 22.06 0.42
C PHE A 188 -5.63 21.27 1.04
N ARG A 189 -6.59 20.90 0.20
CA ARG A 189 -7.72 20.04 0.54
C ARG A 189 -7.91 18.98 -0.51
N MET A 190 -8.25 17.79 -0.05
CA MET A 190 -8.55 16.64 -0.89
C MET A 190 -9.43 15.66 -0.11
N GLU A 191 -10.33 15.00 -0.82
CA GLU A 191 -11.10 13.87 -0.29
C GLU A 191 -10.37 12.56 -0.61
N ILE A 192 -10.38 11.62 0.33
CA ILE A 192 -9.81 10.29 0.12
C ILE A 192 -10.96 9.37 -0.31
N PRO A 193 -11.03 8.98 -1.60
CA PRO A 193 -12.16 8.22 -2.10
C PRO A 193 -12.09 6.75 -1.66
N GLY A 194 -13.24 6.09 -1.76
CA GLY A 194 -13.36 4.67 -1.48
C GLY A 194 -13.43 4.34 0.01
N LYS A 195 -12.99 3.12 0.32
CA LYS A 195 -13.00 2.56 1.68
C LYS A 195 -11.81 1.60 1.83
N PRO A 196 -10.57 2.13 1.90
CA PRO A 196 -9.43 1.26 2.14
C PRO A 196 -9.62 0.52 3.47
N GLU A 197 -9.26 -0.76 3.52
CA GLU A 197 -9.21 -1.54 4.75
C GLU A 197 -8.26 -0.91 5.79
N ARG A 198 -7.21 -0.24 5.31
CA ARG A 198 -6.25 0.51 6.12
C ARG A 198 -5.85 1.80 5.41
N LEU A 199 -6.08 2.93 6.08
CA LEU A 199 -5.63 4.25 5.67
C LEU A 199 -4.54 4.75 6.61
N SER A 200 -3.39 5.13 6.07
CA SER A 200 -2.29 5.72 6.83
C SER A 200 -1.78 6.99 6.15
N VAL A 201 -2.01 8.14 6.78
CA VAL A 201 -1.54 9.45 6.33
C VAL A 201 -0.48 9.97 7.30
N LYS A 202 0.76 10.12 6.82
CA LYS A 202 1.92 10.53 7.64
C LYS A 202 1.91 12.01 7.98
N ASN A 203 1.51 12.84 7.03
CA ASN A 203 1.27 14.26 7.20
C ASN A 203 -0.22 14.50 6.96
N ALA A 204 -1.01 14.47 8.05
CA ALA A 204 -2.46 14.57 8.02
C ALA A 204 -2.96 16.00 8.25
N ARG A 205 -2.11 17.01 8.05
CA ARG A 205 -2.49 18.42 8.31
C ARG A 205 -3.60 18.95 7.40
N PHE A 206 -3.86 18.29 6.27
CA PHE A 206 -4.95 18.63 5.36
C PHE A 206 -6.29 18.01 5.73
N ILE A 207 -6.34 17.18 6.78
CA ILE A 207 -7.56 16.51 7.26
C ILE A 207 -8.06 17.27 8.47
N ASP A 208 -9.09 18.09 8.26
CA ASP A 208 -9.83 18.73 9.34
C ASP A 208 -10.84 17.77 9.98
N TYR A 209 -11.55 18.25 11.01
CA TYR A 209 -12.54 17.46 11.74
C TYR A 209 -13.68 16.96 10.83
N GLU A 210 -14.16 17.79 9.92
CA GLU A 210 -15.26 17.41 9.02
C GLU A 210 -14.81 16.35 8.01
N GLN A 211 -13.57 16.43 7.51
CA GLN A 211 -12.97 15.39 6.69
C GLN A 211 -12.77 14.09 7.47
N LEU A 212 -12.31 14.15 8.73
CA LEU A 212 -12.21 12.98 9.60
C LEU A 212 -13.55 12.24 9.69
N LEU A 213 -14.66 12.96 9.90
CA LEU A 213 -15.99 12.35 9.98
C LEU A 213 -16.42 11.65 8.68
N ARG A 214 -15.92 12.10 7.52
CA ARG A 214 -16.23 11.52 6.20
C ARG A 214 -15.35 10.33 5.83
N LEU A 215 -14.20 10.13 6.50
CA LEU A 215 -13.30 9.02 6.21
C LEU A 215 -14.01 7.67 6.40
N LYS A 216 -13.76 6.75 5.48
CA LYS A 216 -14.29 5.38 5.54
C LYS A 216 -13.11 4.43 5.56
N SER A 217 -12.73 3.96 6.74
CA SER A 217 -11.74 2.90 6.88
C SER A 217 -11.90 2.21 8.24
N PRO A 218 -11.81 0.87 8.31
CA PRO A 218 -11.71 0.16 9.58
C PRO A 218 -10.44 0.51 10.37
N VAL A 219 -9.34 0.86 9.70
CA VAL A 219 -8.07 1.23 10.35
C VAL A 219 -7.63 2.59 9.83
N ILE A 220 -7.59 3.59 10.71
CA ILE A 220 -7.25 4.98 10.37
C ILE A 220 -5.98 5.38 11.15
N ILE A 221 -4.97 5.86 10.44
CA ILE A 221 -3.71 6.34 11.03
C ILE A 221 -3.43 7.73 10.48
N LEU A 222 -3.57 8.76 11.31
CA LEU A 222 -3.38 10.17 10.97
C LEU A 222 -2.26 10.77 11.80
N ARG A 223 -1.06 10.84 11.24
CA ARG A 223 0.11 11.43 11.91
C ARG A 223 0.26 12.89 11.53
N GLN A 224 0.93 13.66 12.39
CA GLN A 224 1.07 15.12 12.21
C GLN A 224 -0.28 15.77 11.86
N SER A 225 -1.33 15.45 12.63
CA SER A 225 -2.66 16.01 12.42
C SER A 225 -2.73 17.45 12.94
N ILE A 226 -3.68 18.23 12.42
CA ILE A 226 -4.07 19.54 12.99
C ILE A 226 -5.21 19.42 14.01
N LEU A 227 -5.80 18.23 14.16
CA LEU A 227 -6.92 17.98 15.06
C LEU A 227 -6.51 18.27 16.51
N THR A 228 -7.35 19.02 17.21
CA THR A 228 -7.16 19.34 18.62
C THR A 228 -7.65 18.21 19.52
N SER A 229 -7.26 18.25 20.80
CA SER A 229 -7.82 17.36 21.84
C SER A 229 -9.36 17.40 21.86
N GLN A 230 -9.95 18.57 21.62
CA GLN A 230 -11.40 18.78 21.56
C GLN A 230 -12.03 18.10 20.34
N ASP A 231 -11.39 18.20 19.18
CA ASP A 231 -11.85 17.52 17.96
C ASP A 231 -11.84 16.00 18.15
N ILE A 232 -10.78 15.48 18.75
CA ILE A 232 -10.64 14.06 19.04
C ILE A 232 -11.68 13.62 20.09
N ASN A 233 -11.88 14.38 21.17
CA ASN A 233 -12.93 14.12 22.16
C ASN A 233 -14.32 14.08 21.50
N ARG A 234 -14.63 15.06 20.64
CA ARG A 234 -15.89 15.13 19.90
C ARG A 234 -16.07 13.94 18.97
N PHE A 235 -15.01 13.50 18.29
CA PHE A 235 -15.02 12.28 17.48
C PHE A 235 -15.34 11.05 18.34
N LEU A 236 -14.70 10.89 19.49
CA LEU A 236 -14.93 9.75 20.39
C LEU A 236 -16.35 9.75 20.96
N LYS A 237 -16.92 10.92 21.31
CA LYS A 237 -18.33 11.06 21.71
C LYS A 237 -19.26 10.55 20.61
N SER A 238 -19.05 10.99 19.36
CA SER A 238 -19.84 10.57 18.21
C SER A 238 -19.74 9.06 17.93
N TRP A 239 -18.55 8.47 18.11
CA TRP A 239 -18.37 7.02 18.01
C TRP A 239 -19.10 6.29 19.15
N MET A 240 -19.02 6.79 20.39
CA MET A 240 -19.73 6.21 21.55
C MET A 240 -21.25 6.25 21.38
N THR A 241 -21.80 7.27 20.70
CA THR A 241 -23.25 7.40 20.44
C THR A 241 -23.71 6.69 19.16
N CYS A 242 -22.84 5.90 18.51
CA CYS A 242 -23.13 5.19 17.24
C CYS A 242 -23.45 6.10 16.05
N GLU A 243 -23.04 7.36 16.06
CA GLU A 243 -23.29 8.30 14.96
C GLU A 243 -22.30 8.10 13.80
N THR A 244 -21.05 7.75 14.10
CA THR A 244 -19.98 7.66 13.09
C THR A 244 -19.10 6.41 13.25
N HIS A 245 -18.41 6.04 12.17
CA HIS A 245 -17.32 5.05 12.22
C HIS A 245 -17.67 3.69 12.85
N LEU A 246 -18.86 3.15 12.55
CA LEU A 246 -19.37 1.89 13.14
C LEU A 246 -18.47 0.67 12.88
N GLU A 247 -17.70 0.71 11.79
CA GLU A 247 -16.76 -0.35 11.37
C GLU A 247 -15.33 -0.14 11.86
N LEU A 248 -15.06 0.92 12.62
CA LEU A 248 -13.73 1.19 13.17
C LEU A 248 -13.24 0.01 13.99
N LYS A 249 -12.00 -0.38 13.72
CA LYS A 249 -11.22 -1.42 14.40
C LYS A 249 -10.01 -0.82 15.12
N ALA A 250 -9.37 0.17 14.51
CA ALA A 250 -8.23 0.85 15.11
C ALA A 250 -8.10 2.30 14.62
N LEU A 251 -7.62 3.17 15.49
CA LEU A 251 -7.35 4.58 15.23
C LEU A 251 -6.01 4.97 15.85
N GLU A 252 -5.17 5.66 15.09
CA GLU A 252 -3.96 6.33 15.58
C GLU A 252 -4.02 7.79 15.14
N ILE A 253 -3.97 8.74 16.08
CA ILE A 253 -3.93 10.18 15.76
C ILE A 253 -2.75 10.83 16.51
N GLY A 254 -1.99 11.69 15.83
CA GLY A 254 -0.95 12.49 16.47
C GLY A 254 -1.53 13.51 17.44
N ILE A 255 -0.95 13.62 18.64
CA ILE A 255 -1.33 14.60 19.68
C ILE A 255 -0.12 15.46 20.05
N SER A 256 -0.36 16.63 20.66
CA SER A 256 0.71 17.58 21.04
C SER A 256 1.67 16.99 22.07
N ASP A 257 1.14 16.36 23.09
CA ASP A 257 1.83 15.95 24.30
C ASP A 257 1.00 14.85 25.02
N PRO A 258 1.52 14.17 26.05
CA PRO A 258 0.79 13.09 26.70
C PRO A 258 -0.38 13.59 27.56
N ASP A 259 -0.35 14.83 28.05
CA ASP A 259 -1.37 15.41 28.92
C ASP A 259 -2.66 15.75 28.17
N ALA A 260 -2.58 15.87 26.84
CA ALA A 260 -3.74 15.94 25.94
C ALA A 260 -4.76 14.80 26.19
N ILE A 261 -4.31 13.65 26.70
CA ILE A 261 -5.21 12.55 27.08
C ILE A 261 -6.26 12.96 28.11
N ASN A 262 -5.94 13.89 29.02
CA ASN A 262 -6.85 14.32 30.08
C ASN A 262 -8.05 15.09 29.51
N GLU A 263 -7.81 15.93 28.50
CA GLU A 263 -8.87 16.64 27.78
C GLU A 263 -9.62 15.69 26.82
N ILE A 264 -8.91 14.80 26.15
CA ILE A 264 -9.51 13.82 25.22
C ILE A 264 -10.43 12.85 25.96
N MET A 265 -10.03 12.39 27.15
CA MET A 265 -10.73 11.38 27.93
C MET A 265 -11.71 11.97 28.96
N ASP A 266 -12.12 13.23 28.80
CA ASP A 266 -13.30 13.80 29.49
C ASP A 266 -14.60 13.16 28.94
N LEU A 267 -14.73 11.87 29.23
CA LEU A 267 -15.71 10.90 28.74
C LEU A 267 -15.91 9.80 29.80
N PRO A 268 -17.05 9.10 29.83
CA PRO A 268 -17.20 7.90 30.65
C PRO A 268 -16.19 6.82 30.26
N HIS A 269 -15.28 6.47 31.16
CA HIS A 269 -14.21 5.50 30.92
C HIS A 269 -13.86 4.69 32.17
N GLU A 270 -13.21 3.54 31.97
CA GLU A 270 -12.63 2.69 33.00
C GLU A 270 -11.13 2.53 32.74
N LYS A 271 -10.29 2.60 33.77
CA LYS A 271 -8.85 2.33 33.62
C LYS A 271 -8.59 0.82 33.60
N THR A 272 -7.68 0.37 32.74
CA THR A 272 -7.28 -1.04 32.63
C THR A 272 -5.77 -1.18 32.47
N ASN A 273 -5.24 -2.29 32.96
CA ASN A 273 -3.84 -2.69 32.79
C ASN A 273 -3.73 -4.07 32.13
N ASP A 274 -4.77 -4.53 31.40
CA ASP A 274 -4.76 -5.85 30.76
C ASP A 274 -3.67 -5.93 29.67
N PRO A 275 -2.65 -6.80 29.84
CA PRO A 275 -1.59 -6.97 28.85
C PRO A 275 -2.10 -7.45 27.49
N LYS A 276 -3.26 -8.14 27.42
CA LYS A 276 -3.86 -8.58 26.16
C LYS A 276 -4.30 -7.39 25.30
N ILE A 277 -4.81 -6.34 25.94
CA ILE A 277 -5.20 -5.09 25.27
C ILE A 277 -3.95 -4.40 24.74
N GLY A 278 -2.89 -4.32 25.55
CA GLY A 278 -1.59 -3.81 25.09
C GLY A 278 -1.05 -4.58 23.86
N ARG A 279 -1.18 -5.91 23.84
CA ARG A 279 -0.78 -6.74 22.70
C ARG A 279 -1.62 -6.51 21.45
N ALA A 280 -2.91 -6.21 21.60
CA ALA A 280 -3.83 -6.04 20.48
C ALA A 280 -3.50 -4.81 19.60
N PHE A 281 -2.83 -3.80 20.13
CA PHE A 281 -2.32 -2.67 19.33
C PHE A 281 -1.29 -3.11 18.28
N TYR A 282 -0.40 -4.06 18.62
CA TYR A 282 0.60 -4.56 17.66
C TYR A 282 -0.03 -5.28 16.46
N ASN A 283 -1.21 -5.89 16.62
CA ASN A 283 -1.95 -6.51 15.52
C ASN A 283 -2.29 -5.49 14.42
N TYR A 284 -2.48 -4.22 14.79
CA TYR A 284 -2.76 -3.13 13.86
C TYR A 284 -1.50 -2.34 13.46
N HIS A 285 -0.31 -2.87 13.77
CA HIS A 285 0.99 -2.24 13.51
C HIS A 285 1.13 -0.88 14.19
N ILE A 286 0.41 -0.69 15.31
CA ILE A 286 0.60 0.43 16.22
C ILE A 286 1.70 -0.02 17.19
N ILE A 287 2.89 0.54 17.02
CA ILE A 287 4.04 0.21 17.88
C ILE A 287 3.90 1.03 19.16
N LEU A 288 3.89 0.38 20.31
CA LEU A 288 3.91 1.06 21.59
C LEU A 288 5.33 0.91 22.18
N GLN A 289 6.04 2.03 22.38
CA GLN A 289 7.34 2.04 23.07
C GLN A 289 7.14 2.33 24.57
N ASP A 290 6.37 3.37 24.88
CA ASP A 290 5.99 3.74 26.26
C ASP A 290 4.46 3.75 26.34
N VAL A 291 3.88 2.67 26.88
CA VAL A 291 2.42 2.58 27.09
C VAL A 291 2.08 3.31 28.37
N ASN A 292 1.32 4.39 28.24
CA ASN A 292 0.71 5.06 29.39
C ASN A 292 -0.53 4.30 29.86
N GLU A 293 -1.25 4.83 30.84
CA GLU A 293 -2.52 4.23 31.30
C GLU A 293 -3.47 3.96 30.12
N ILE A 294 -4.11 2.79 30.14
CA ILE A 294 -5.09 2.41 29.13
C ILE A 294 -6.48 2.72 29.69
N PHE A 295 -7.28 3.43 28.89
CA PHE A 295 -8.65 3.81 29.20
C PHE A 295 -9.60 3.04 28.30
N THR A 296 -10.64 2.44 28.87
CA THR A 296 -11.66 1.69 28.13
C THR A 296 -12.98 2.42 28.16
N MET A 297 -13.58 2.60 26.99
CA MET A 297 -14.88 3.24 26.79
C MET A 297 -15.85 2.27 26.13
N LYS A 298 -17.13 2.40 26.45
CA LYS A 298 -18.20 1.52 25.95
C LYS A 298 -19.06 2.29 24.96
N ARG A 299 -19.44 1.62 23.87
CA ARG A 299 -20.40 2.17 22.93
C ARG A 299 -21.82 2.03 23.47
N CYS A 300 -22.71 2.98 23.15
CA CYS A 300 -24.06 3.05 23.70
C CYS A 300 -24.94 1.84 23.38
N ASP A 301 -24.65 1.15 22.28
CA ASP A 301 -25.36 -0.07 21.88
C ASP A 301 -24.96 -1.32 22.68
N GLY A 302 -23.95 -1.20 23.55
CA GLY A 302 -23.40 -2.29 24.36
C GLY A 302 -22.66 -3.37 23.57
N LYS A 303 -22.49 -3.21 22.24
CA LYS A 303 -21.92 -4.25 21.37
C LYS A 303 -20.41 -4.18 21.22
N LYS A 304 -19.81 -3.00 21.48
CA LYS A 304 -18.37 -2.77 21.29
C LYS A 304 -17.78 -1.97 22.44
N GLN A 305 -16.51 -2.25 22.71
CA GLN A 305 -15.67 -1.43 23.59
C GLN A 305 -14.48 -0.92 22.79
N ALA A 306 -13.91 0.20 23.24
CA ALA A 306 -12.66 0.69 22.72
C ALA A 306 -11.69 0.94 23.86
N SER A 307 -10.44 0.53 23.66
CA SER A 307 -9.34 0.86 24.58
C SER A 307 -8.41 1.86 23.94
N VAL A 308 -8.05 2.87 24.72
CA VAL A 308 -7.32 4.06 24.30
C VAL A 308 -6.09 4.23 25.18
N THR A 309 -4.95 4.53 24.58
CA THR A 309 -3.71 4.85 25.30
C THR A 309 -2.98 5.95 24.56
N THR A 310 -2.08 6.65 25.25
CA THR A 310 -1.05 7.43 24.58
C THR A 310 0.24 6.65 24.50
N ALA A 311 1.00 6.90 23.44
CA ALA A 311 2.34 6.35 23.27
C ALA A 311 3.25 7.35 22.58
N ARG A 312 4.52 7.36 22.98
CA ARG A 312 5.57 8.09 22.30
C ARG A 312 6.20 7.21 21.23
N LEU A 313 6.41 7.78 20.05
CA LEU A 313 7.17 7.18 18.97
C LEU A 313 8.16 8.19 18.39
N LEU A 314 9.05 7.74 17.49
CA LEU A 314 10.12 8.55 16.86
C LEU A 314 9.70 9.91 16.27
N HIS A 315 8.40 10.15 16.05
CA HIS A 315 7.87 11.36 15.42
C HIS A 315 6.84 12.12 16.25
N GLY A 316 6.81 11.90 17.58
CA GLY A 316 5.92 12.61 18.50
C GLY A 316 4.97 11.69 19.28
N TRP A 317 4.09 12.31 20.07
CA TRP A 317 3.05 11.64 20.85
C TRP A 317 1.86 11.26 19.98
N ARG A 318 1.23 10.13 20.31
CA ARG A 318 0.06 9.63 19.58
C ARG A 318 -0.99 9.11 20.55
N LEU A 319 -2.25 9.39 20.24
CA LEU A 319 -3.39 8.66 20.76
C LEU A 319 -3.56 7.40 19.92
N CYS A 320 -3.64 6.25 20.59
CA CYS A 320 -3.87 4.96 19.97
C CYS A 320 -5.17 4.38 20.53
N LEU A 321 -6.07 3.94 19.66
CA LEU A 321 -7.33 3.31 20.02
C LEU A 321 -7.51 2.01 19.24
N ILE A 322 -8.03 0.99 19.91
CA ILE A 322 -8.49 -0.26 19.31
C ILE A 322 -9.92 -0.56 19.75
N VAL A 323 -10.69 -1.16 18.86
CA VAL A 323 -12.10 -1.51 19.08
C VAL A 323 -12.25 -3.04 19.07
N TYR A 324 -13.01 -3.59 20.03
CA TYR A 324 -13.28 -5.02 20.14
C TYR A 324 -14.68 -5.33 20.67
#